data_AF-A0A7W1QQS5-F1
#
_entry.id   AF-A0A7W1QQS5-F1
#
_cell.length_a   1.000
_cell.length_b   1.000
_cell.length_c   1.000
_cell.angle_alpha   90.00
_cell.angle_beta   90.00
_cell.angle_gamma   90.00
#
_symmetry.space_group_name_H-M   'P 1'
#
loop_
_entity.id
_entity.type
_entity.pdbx_description
1 polymer ?
#
loop_
_entity_poly.entity_id
_entity_poly.type
_entity_poly.pdbx_seq_one_letter_code
_entity_poly.pdbx_strand_id
1 'polypeptide(L)'
;EEVFRLTAQDGASTLCSGEHLWAVSTAADRRAGRPFRVVETREMMGRLRAAHAHRFELPLVSQPVAFRPQDVPIDPYALGLLLGDGCLTTSTTPSFSTGDPELALSLEMALEGIELVREGDYDYVLRNMAGGRGGVIVANPVTAMLRQLGLAGSRSATKFVPEAYLANSAEVRLAVLQGLLDTDGGPVTQARRSCRIQYTTTSPRLRDDVVFLVRSLGGITNVRTRVADGRRPGRAKGLPVRHRADAYTLDIRLPADIAPFRLTRKAGTYAAFEGGGRPMRFVDRIEAAGDAETVCIQVAAKDSLYVTDDFLVTHNTLNDAFIILDEAQNTTPEQMKMFLTRIGFGSKAVINGDATQVDLGTGQASGLAVVEGILDDIDDIAFCHLGGRDVVRHKIVQEIVEAYDRFGQRRTAAETQTTDAGPPTTDAES
;
A
#
# COMPACT_ATOMS: atom_id res chain seq x y z
N GLU A 1 17.95 18.09 -2.56
CA GLU A 1 18.56 17.31 -1.47
C GLU A 1 19.20 16.07 -2.10
N GLU A 2 20.20 15.46 -1.45
CA GLU A 2 20.77 14.18 -1.90
C GLU A 2 19.70 13.08 -1.76
N VAL A 3 19.46 12.35 -2.85
CA VAL A 3 18.47 11.28 -2.93
C VAL A 3 19.16 9.93 -3.00
N PHE A 4 18.56 8.94 -2.34
CA PHE A 4 19.00 7.56 -2.32
C PHE A 4 17.93 6.65 -2.90
N ARG A 5 18.36 5.60 -3.59
CA ARG A 5 17.53 4.45 -3.93
C ARG A 5 17.65 3.41 -2.83
N LEU A 6 16.59 3.22 -2.05
CA LEU A 6 16.48 2.07 -1.16
C LEU A 6 15.94 0.88 -1.96
N THR A 7 16.69 -0.23 -1.95
CA THR A 7 16.30 -1.49 -2.62
C THR A 7 16.19 -2.61 -1.59
N ALA A 8 15.05 -3.30 -1.57
CA ALA A 8 14.82 -4.48 -0.76
C ALA A 8 15.29 -5.76 -1.46
N GLN A 9 15.47 -6.83 -0.68
CA GLN A 9 15.99 -8.12 -1.16
C GLN A 9 15.16 -8.76 -2.28
N ASP A 10 13.86 -8.46 -2.35
CA ASP A 10 12.93 -8.96 -3.35
C ASP A 10 12.86 -8.04 -4.59
N GLY A 11 13.77 -7.06 -4.68
CA GLY A 11 13.89 -6.10 -5.77
C GLY A 11 12.91 -4.94 -5.71
N ALA A 12 12.11 -4.82 -4.65
CA ALA A 12 11.24 -3.65 -4.44
C ALA A 12 12.12 -2.42 -4.17
N SER A 13 11.84 -1.28 -4.79
CA SER A 13 12.64 -0.08 -4.57
C SER A 13 11.82 1.21 -4.59
N THR A 14 12.30 2.22 -3.89
CA THR A 14 11.78 3.59 -3.96
C THR A 14 12.93 4.59 -3.84
N LEU A 15 12.68 5.83 -4.23
CA LEU A 15 13.59 6.94 -4.02
C LEU A 15 13.21 7.66 -2.73
N CYS A 16 14.20 7.99 -1.92
CA CYS A 16 13.98 8.66 -0.64
C CYS A 16 15.16 9.59 -0.30
N SER A 17 14.91 10.61 0.52
CA SER A 17 15.97 11.44 1.07
C SER A 17 16.79 10.70 2.12
N GLY A 18 17.94 11.26 2.51
CA GLY A 18 18.76 10.73 3.58
C GLY A 18 18.04 10.69 4.94
N GLU A 19 17.18 11.68 5.17
CA GLU A 19 16.40 11.86 6.39
C GLU A 19 15.05 11.11 6.36
N HIS A 20 14.74 10.41 5.27
CA HIS A 20 13.48 9.68 5.16
C HIS A 20 13.39 8.58 6.21
N LEU A 21 12.27 8.54 6.94
CA LEU A 21 12.06 7.67 8.09
C LEU A 21 11.49 6.31 7.68
N TRP A 22 12.09 5.24 8.20
CA TRP A 22 11.70 3.87 7.95
C TRP A 22 11.38 3.15 9.25
N ALA A 23 10.23 2.47 9.28
CA ALA A 23 9.97 1.48 10.31
C ALA A 23 10.76 0.20 10.00
N VAL A 24 11.65 -0.22 10.89
CA VAL A 24 12.50 -1.39 10.71
C VAL A 24 12.57 -2.27 11.96
N SER A 25 12.80 -3.57 11.78
CA SER A 25 13.06 -4.50 12.87
C SER A 25 14.35 -5.27 12.64
N THR A 26 15.21 -5.35 13.66
CA THR A 26 16.42 -6.18 13.61
C THR A 26 16.19 -7.58 14.19
N ALA A 27 17.12 -8.50 13.94
CA ALA A 27 17.07 -9.83 14.57
C ALA A 27 17.06 -9.78 16.11
N ALA A 28 17.73 -8.79 16.71
CA ALA A 28 17.70 -8.58 18.15
C ALA A 28 16.33 -8.08 18.63
N ASP A 29 15.73 -7.14 17.89
CA ASP A 29 14.39 -6.62 18.21
C ASP A 29 13.34 -7.74 18.15
N ARG A 30 13.35 -8.55 17.09
CA ARG A 30 12.45 -9.72 16.96
C ARG A 30 12.61 -10.71 18.09
N ARG A 31 13.85 -11.05 18.46
CA ARG A 31 14.12 -12.00 19.56
C ARG A 31 13.66 -11.47 20.91
N ALA A 32 13.72 -10.14 21.10
CA ALA A 32 13.26 -9.46 22.30
C ALA A 32 11.77 -9.07 22.27
N GLY A 33 11.04 -9.39 21.18
CA GLY A 33 9.62 -9.02 21.03
C GLY A 33 9.39 -7.51 20.94
N ARG A 34 10.39 -6.73 20.51
CA ARG A 34 10.28 -5.27 20.40
C ARG A 34 9.51 -4.87 19.14
N PRO A 35 8.73 -3.76 19.21
CA PRO A 35 8.08 -3.21 18.03
C PRO A 35 9.11 -2.73 16.99
N PHE A 36 8.63 -2.42 15.79
CA PHE A 36 9.45 -1.76 14.77
C PHE A 36 9.97 -0.42 15.32
N ARG A 37 11.23 -0.13 15.00
CA ARG A 37 11.92 1.11 15.35
C ARG A 37 11.86 2.04 14.15
N VAL A 38 11.75 3.33 14.40
CA VAL A 38 11.84 4.34 13.34
C VAL A 38 13.30 4.77 13.25
N VAL A 39 13.88 4.72 12.06
CA VAL A 39 15.26 5.14 11.77
C VAL A 39 15.32 5.87 10.44
N GLU A 40 16.31 6.73 10.28
CA GLU A 40 16.55 7.43 9.00
C GLU A 40 17.22 6.52 7.96
N THR A 41 17.15 6.94 6.69
CA THR A 41 17.86 6.27 5.59
C THR A 41 19.37 6.33 5.82
N ARG A 42 19.91 7.51 6.17
CA ARG A 42 21.34 7.72 6.48
C ARG A 42 21.82 6.86 7.63
N GLU A 43 20.99 6.73 8.64
CA GLU A 43 21.24 5.84 9.75
C GLU A 43 21.47 4.40 9.28
N MET A 44 20.70 3.85 8.34
CA MET A 44 20.88 2.48 7.85
C MET A 44 22.13 2.28 6.96
N MET A 45 22.65 3.34 6.36
CA MET A 45 23.77 3.27 5.42
C MET A 45 25.04 2.69 6.08
N GLY A 46 25.77 1.86 5.33
CA GLY A 46 26.97 1.18 5.82
C GLY A 46 26.74 0.07 6.86
N ARG A 47 25.50 -0.12 7.34
CA ARG A 47 25.17 -1.11 8.38
C ARG A 47 24.05 -2.09 7.99
N LEU A 48 23.80 -2.30 6.70
CA LEU A 48 22.72 -3.15 6.18
C LEU A 48 22.88 -4.65 6.46
N ARG A 49 24.08 -5.10 6.86
CA ARG A 49 24.39 -6.50 7.18
C ARG A 49 24.86 -6.64 8.63
N ALA A 50 24.53 -7.76 9.24
CA ALA A 50 25.12 -8.23 10.49
C ALA A 50 25.76 -9.60 10.21
N ALA A 51 27.08 -9.64 10.11
CA ALA A 51 27.82 -10.75 9.50
C ALA A 51 27.26 -11.06 8.08
N HIS A 52 26.74 -12.27 7.86
CA HIS A 52 26.19 -12.69 6.57
C HIS A 52 24.68 -12.42 6.40
N ALA A 53 23.99 -11.97 7.46
CA ALA A 53 22.54 -11.78 7.45
C ALA A 53 22.14 -10.33 7.16
N HIS A 54 20.98 -10.14 6.53
CA HIS A 54 20.36 -8.81 6.43
C HIS A 54 19.98 -8.29 7.82
N ARG A 55 20.22 -7.00 8.07
CA ARG A 55 20.01 -6.39 9.38
C ARG A 55 18.61 -5.83 9.56
N PHE A 56 18.09 -5.09 8.59
CA PHE A 56 16.84 -4.33 8.71
C PHE A 56 15.71 -5.01 7.94
N GLU A 57 14.75 -5.57 8.66
CA GLU A 57 13.48 -6.04 8.10
C GLU A 57 12.50 -4.87 8.00
N LEU A 58 11.85 -4.74 6.85
CA LEU A 58 10.75 -3.80 6.62
C LEU A 58 9.42 -4.48 6.94
N PRO A 59 8.43 -3.76 7.52
CA PRO A 59 7.08 -4.28 7.62
C PRO A 59 6.51 -4.50 6.21
N LEU A 60 5.65 -5.50 6.10
CA LEU A 60 4.83 -5.74 4.92
C LEU A 60 3.45 -5.14 5.16
N VAL A 61 2.70 -4.89 4.07
CA VAL A 61 1.30 -4.53 4.19
C VAL A 61 0.55 -5.63 4.94
N SER A 62 -0.17 -5.25 6.00
CA SER A 62 -0.84 -6.18 6.92
C SER A 62 -2.10 -6.81 6.33
N GLN A 63 -2.60 -6.24 5.24
CA GLN A 63 -3.72 -6.70 4.43
C GLN A 63 -3.42 -6.38 2.96
N PRO A 64 -4.05 -7.08 2.00
CA PRO A 64 -3.99 -6.72 0.59
C PRO A 64 -4.33 -5.24 0.37
N VAL A 65 -3.55 -4.57 -0.49
CA VAL A 65 -3.75 -3.14 -0.79
C VAL A 65 -5.11 -2.93 -1.45
N ALA A 66 -5.92 -2.00 -0.94
CA ALA A 66 -7.24 -1.74 -1.49
C ALA A 66 -7.16 -0.86 -2.74
N PHE A 67 -7.63 -1.37 -3.88
CA PHE A 67 -7.90 -0.58 -5.07
C PHE A 67 -9.41 -0.48 -5.30
N ARG A 68 -9.83 0.50 -6.11
CA ARG A 68 -11.24 0.66 -6.48
C ARG A 68 -11.70 -0.57 -7.28
N PRO A 69 -12.73 -1.30 -6.83
CA PRO A 69 -13.28 -2.42 -7.60
C PRO A 69 -13.87 -1.96 -8.92
N GLN A 70 -13.75 -2.81 -9.94
CA GLN A 70 -14.33 -2.58 -11.26
C GLN A 70 -14.71 -3.90 -11.92
N ASP A 71 -15.76 -3.86 -12.74
CA ASP A 71 -16.18 -5.01 -13.53
C ASP A 71 -15.13 -5.36 -14.58
N VAL A 72 -15.01 -6.65 -14.85
CA VAL A 72 -14.04 -7.19 -15.79
C VAL A 72 -14.72 -8.14 -16.76
N PRO A 73 -14.32 -8.15 -18.05
CA PRO A 73 -15.06 -8.89 -19.08
C PRO A 73 -14.88 -10.41 -18.96
N ILE A 74 -13.73 -10.89 -18.47
CA ILE A 74 -13.46 -12.32 -18.25
C ILE A 74 -13.36 -12.59 -16.75
N ASP A 75 -13.93 -13.70 -16.29
CA ASP A 75 -13.73 -14.17 -14.91
C ASP A 75 -12.23 -14.13 -14.55
N PRO A 76 -11.84 -13.54 -13.40
CA PRO A 76 -10.44 -13.37 -13.03
C PRO A 76 -9.62 -14.67 -12.98
N TYR A 77 -10.21 -15.77 -12.52
CA TYR A 77 -9.51 -17.06 -12.48
C TYR A 77 -9.38 -17.65 -13.89
N ALA A 78 -10.45 -17.58 -14.69
CA ALA A 78 -10.39 -17.96 -16.11
C ALA A 78 -9.32 -17.18 -16.88
N LEU A 79 -9.19 -15.88 -16.63
CA LEU A 79 -8.12 -15.08 -17.22
C LEU A 79 -6.74 -15.61 -16.82
N GLY A 80 -6.52 -15.89 -15.53
CA GLY A 80 -5.27 -16.48 -15.04
C GLY A 80 -4.93 -17.81 -15.74
N LEU A 81 -5.93 -18.69 -15.90
CA LEU A 81 -5.77 -19.96 -16.64
C LEU A 81 -5.39 -19.72 -18.11
N LEU A 82 -6.11 -18.82 -18.80
CA LEU A 82 -5.84 -18.47 -20.20
C LEU A 82 -4.46 -17.82 -20.39
N LEU A 83 -4.01 -17.03 -19.42
CA LEU A 83 -2.67 -16.44 -19.46
C LEU A 83 -1.57 -17.49 -19.26
N GLY A 84 -1.80 -18.56 -18.50
CA GLY A 84 -0.85 -19.67 -18.45
C GLY A 84 -0.90 -20.53 -19.71
N ASP A 85 -1.95 -21.35 -19.79
CA ASP A 85 -2.05 -22.47 -20.73
C ASP A 85 -2.93 -22.17 -21.97
N GLY A 86 -3.44 -20.95 -22.10
CA GLY A 86 -4.24 -20.52 -23.26
C GLY A 86 -3.43 -20.12 -24.49
N CYS A 87 -4.00 -20.38 -25.68
CA CYS A 87 -3.55 -19.83 -26.96
C CYS A 87 -4.31 -18.54 -27.30
N LEU A 88 -3.69 -17.40 -27.01
CA LEU A 88 -4.34 -16.07 -27.11
C LEU A 88 -4.11 -15.38 -28.46
N THR A 89 -3.66 -16.10 -29.49
CA THR A 89 -3.36 -15.49 -30.80
C THR A 89 -4.63 -14.96 -31.48
N THR A 90 -5.79 -15.56 -31.19
CA THR A 90 -7.10 -15.26 -31.83
C THR A 90 -7.09 -15.35 -33.36
N SER A 91 -6.07 -15.99 -33.94
CA SER A 91 -6.00 -16.31 -35.38
C SER A 91 -6.99 -17.42 -35.76
N THR A 92 -7.30 -18.26 -34.79
CA THR A 92 -8.37 -19.27 -34.78
C THR A 92 -9.20 -19.09 -33.52
N THR A 93 -10.20 -19.95 -33.33
CA THR A 93 -10.88 -20.07 -32.03
C THR A 93 -9.85 -20.24 -30.91
N PRO A 94 -9.96 -19.49 -29.79
CA PRO A 94 -9.09 -19.65 -28.64
C PRO A 94 -9.09 -21.09 -28.15
N SER A 95 -7.93 -21.55 -27.70
CA SER A 95 -7.76 -22.88 -27.13
C SER A 95 -7.04 -22.83 -25.79
N PHE A 96 -7.14 -23.91 -25.03
CA PHE A 96 -6.55 -24.11 -23.72
C PHE A 96 -5.92 -25.50 -23.68
N SER A 97 -4.63 -25.59 -23.35
CA SER A 97 -3.87 -26.84 -23.38
C SER A 97 -3.57 -27.32 -21.97
N THR A 98 -4.25 -28.35 -21.49
CA THR A 98 -4.02 -28.90 -20.16
C THR A 98 -4.17 -30.41 -20.13
N GLY A 99 -3.34 -31.07 -19.32
CA GLY A 99 -3.52 -32.47 -18.95
C GLY A 99 -4.35 -32.66 -17.67
N ASP A 100 -4.79 -31.58 -17.04
CA ASP A 100 -5.53 -31.60 -15.78
C ASP A 100 -7.02 -31.35 -16.01
N PRO A 101 -7.90 -32.36 -15.81
CA PRO A 101 -9.33 -32.22 -16.03
C PRO A 101 -10.00 -31.18 -15.11
N GLU A 102 -9.46 -30.95 -13.91
CA GLU A 102 -10.00 -29.97 -12.96
C GLU A 102 -9.82 -28.54 -13.50
N LEU A 103 -8.68 -28.26 -14.16
CA LEU A 103 -8.45 -26.97 -14.81
C LEU A 103 -9.38 -26.75 -16.01
N ALA A 104 -9.59 -27.78 -16.84
CA ALA A 104 -10.52 -27.70 -17.96
C ALA A 104 -11.95 -27.43 -17.47
N LEU A 105 -12.43 -28.21 -16.48
CA LEU A 105 -13.75 -28.01 -15.90
C LEU A 105 -13.90 -26.62 -15.27
N SER A 106 -12.88 -26.17 -14.53
CA SER A 106 -12.93 -24.85 -13.89
C SER A 106 -12.97 -23.71 -14.91
N LEU A 107 -12.26 -23.84 -16.03
CA LEU A 107 -12.29 -22.85 -17.11
C LEU A 107 -13.66 -22.82 -17.81
N GLU A 108 -14.24 -23.99 -18.08
CA GLU A 108 -15.58 -24.09 -18.68
C GLU A 108 -16.65 -23.48 -17.77
N MET A 109 -16.63 -23.80 -16.48
CA MET A 109 -17.58 -23.25 -15.50
C MET A 109 -17.46 -21.73 -15.33
N ALA A 110 -16.27 -21.17 -15.54
CA ALA A 110 -16.01 -19.74 -15.40
C ALA A 110 -16.33 -18.93 -16.67
N LEU A 111 -16.57 -19.58 -17.81
CA LEU A 111 -16.85 -18.93 -19.10
C LEU A 111 -18.28 -19.23 -19.55
N GLU A 112 -19.19 -18.29 -19.27
CA GLU A 112 -20.59 -18.43 -19.66
C GLU A 112 -20.77 -18.56 -21.18
N GLY A 113 -21.60 -19.52 -21.61
CA GLY A 113 -21.92 -19.76 -23.02
C GLY A 113 -20.79 -20.37 -23.85
N ILE A 114 -19.70 -20.82 -23.20
CA ILE A 114 -18.58 -21.50 -23.84
C ILE A 114 -18.55 -22.98 -23.44
N GLU A 115 -18.36 -23.84 -24.42
CA GLU A 115 -18.10 -25.27 -24.25
C GLU A 115 -16.61 -25.54 -24.54
N LEU A 116 -15.93 -26.32 -23.70
CA LEU A 116 -14.56 -26.77 -23.93
C LEU A 116 -14.57 -28.11 -24.66
N VAL A 117 -14.37 -28.05 -25.98
CA VAL A 117 -14.35 -29.26 -26.82
C VAL A 117 -12.91 -29.77 -26.92
N ARG A 118 -12.67 -30.99 -26.44
CA ARG A 118 -11.36 -31.63 -26.51
C ARG A 118 -10.95 -31.91 -27.96
N GLU A 119 -9.77 -31.45 -28.35
CA GLU A 119 -9.15 -31.67 -29.65
C GLU A 119 -7.76 -32.29 -29.45
N GLY A 120 -7.72 -33.63 -29.34
CA GLY A 120 -6.47 -34.37 -29.08
C GLY A 120 -6.21 -34.65 -27.60
N ASP A 121 -4.94 -34.88 -27.26
CA ASP A 121 -4.58 -35.42 -25.94
C ASP A 121 -4.69 -34.38 -24.82
N TYR A 122 -4.35 -33.12 -25.10
CA TYR A 122 -4.25 -32.05 -24.10
C TYR A 122 -4.99 -30.77 -24.49
N ASP A 123 -5.34 -30.59 -25.76
CA ASP A 123 -5.89 -29.32 -26.24
C ASP A 123 -7.42 -29.31 -26.17
N TYR A 124 -7.98 -28.17 -25.76
CA TYR A 124 -9.40 -27.86 -25.74
C TYR A 124 -9.66 -26.60 -26.55
N VAL A 125 -10.65 -26.64 -27.44
CA VAL A 125 -11.14 -25.46 -28.16
C VAL A 125 -12.33 -24.88 -27.41
N LEU A 126 -12.30 -23.57 -27.18
CA LEU A 126 -13.36 -22.84 -26.50
C LEU A 126 -14.45 -22.50 -27.51
N ARG A 127 -15.45 -23.38 -27.65
CA ARG A 127 -16.52 -23.24 -28.64
C ARG A 127 -17.67 -22.38 -28.09
N ASN A 128 -18.13 -21.41 -28.87
CA ASN A 128 -19.35 -20.67 -28.55
C ASN A 128 -20.58 -21.59 -28.75
N MET A 129 -21.36 -21.83 -27.70
CA MET A 129 -22.56 -22.68 -27.77
C MET A 129 -23.66 -22.07 -28.65
N ALA A 130 -23.69 -20.74 -28.81
CA ALA A 130 -24.61 -20.06 -29.71
C ALA A 130 -24.15 -20.10 -31.19
N GLY A 131 -22.94 -20.62 -31.47
CA GLY A 131 -22.37 -20.69 -32.82
C GLY A 131 -22.67 -22.01 -33.53
N GLY A 132 -23.67 -22.01 -34.43
CA GLY A 132 -24.04 -23.17 -35.26
C GLY A 132 -23.46 -23.14 -36.69
N ARG A 133 -23.41 -24.30 -37.36
CA ARG A 133 -23.11 -24.39 -38.81
C ARG A 133 -24.37 -24.02 -39.62
N GLY A 134 -24.29 -22.97 -40.43
CA GLY A 134 -25.32 -22.63 -41.44
C GLY A 134 -26.01 -21.27 -41.33
N GLY A 135 -25.50 -20.32 -40.52
CA GLY A 135 -26.05 -18.96 -40.37
C GLY A 135 -24.97 -17.93 -40.00
N VAL A 136 -25.40 -16.68 -39.73
CA VAL A 136 -24.54 -15.52 -39.41
C VAL A 136 -23.38 -15.91 -38.48
N ILE A 137 -22.15 -15.56 -38.87
CA ILE A 137 -20.95 -15.84 -38.08
C ILE A 137 -21.03 -15.05 -36.76
N VAL A 138 -21.46 -15.72 -35.70
CA VAL A 138 -21.43 -15.15 -34.35
C VAL A 138 -20.00 -15.24 -33.83
N ALA A 139 -19.40 -14.08 -33.54
CA ALA A 139 -18.06 -14.02 -32.99
C ALA A 139 -18.01 -14.79 -31.66
N ASN A 140 -16.90 -15.49 -31.41
CA ASN A 140 -16.66 -16.11 -30.12
C ASN A 140 -16.50 -15.02 -29.04
N PRO A 141 -17.29 -15.03 -27.95
CA PRO A 141 -17.25 -13.96 -26.96
C PRO A 141 -15.88 -13.85 -26.30
N VAL A 142 -15.18 -14.97 -26.05
CA VAL A 142 -13.80 -14.97 -25.51
C VAL A 142 -12.84 -14.26 -26.47
N THR A 143 -13.02 -14.42 -27.78
CA THR A 143 -12.21 -13.67 -28.76
C THR A 143 -12.47 -12.16 -28.67
N ALA A 144 -13.73 -11.74 -28.52
CA ALA A 144 -14.06 -10.32 -28.38
C ALA A 144 -13.47 -9.74 -27.09
N MET A 145 -13.59 -10.46 -25.97
CA MET A 145 -13.05 -10.05 -24.67
C MET A 145 -11.51 -9.99 -24.68
N LEU A 146 -10.83 -10.97 -25.28
CA LEU A 146 -9.37 -10.93 -25.44
C LEU A 146 -8.90 -9.75 -26.31
N ARG A 147 -9.68 -9.34 -27.32
CA ARG A 147 -9.41 -8.12 -28.11
C ARG A 147 -9.60 -6.86 -27.28
N GLN A 148 -10.69 -6.77 -26.52
CA GLN A 148 -10.95 -5.65 -25.61
C GLN A 148 -9.82 -5.47 -24.59
N LEU A 149 -9.29 -6.57 -24.06
CA LEU A 149 -8.19 -6.56 -23.09
C LEU A 149 -6.79 -6.37 -23.72
N GLY A 150 -6.70 -6.25 -25.05
CA GLY A 150 -5.42 -6.13 -25.75
C GLY A 150 -4.56 -7.40 -25.72
N LEU A 151 -5.14 -8.55 -25.39
CA LEU A 151 -4.46 -9.84 -25.30
C LEU A 151 -4.44 -10.60 -26.64
N ALA A 152 -5.37 -10.27 -27.55
CA ALA A 152 -5.42 -10.85 -28.88
C ALA A 152 -4.09 -10.70 -29.63
N GLY A 153 -3.54 -11.82 -30.10
CA GLY A 153 -2.23 -11.88 -30.77
C GLY A 153 -1.05 -12.16 -29.83
N SER A 154 -1.28 -12.17 -28.51
CA SER A 154 -0.22 -12.46 -27.53
C SER A 154 0.29 -13.89 -27.64
N ARG A 155 1.60 -14.04 -27.47
CA ARG A 155 2.33 -15.31 -27.38
C ARG A 155 2.96 -15.43 -26.00
N SER A 156 3.51 -16.60 -25.63
CA SER A 156 4.08 -16.85 -24.29
C SER A 156 5.07 -15.79 -23.80
N ALA A 157 5.83 -15.17 -24.71
CA ALA A 157 6.81 -14.12 -24.38
C ALA A 157 6.23 -12.69 -24.32
N THR A 158 4.95 -12.51 -24.64
CA THR A 158 4.29 -11.18 -24.71
C THR A 158 2.97 -11.11 -23.95
N LYS A 159 2.51 -12.19 -23.33
CA LYS A 159 1.33 -12.19 -22.44
C LYS A 159 1.54 -11.21 -21.29
N PHE A 160 0.46 -10.66 -20.74
CA PHE A 160 0.47 -9.72 -19.62
C PHE A 160 -0.86 -9.77 -18.88
N VAL A 161 -0.92 -9.28 -17.64
CA VAL A 161 -2.18 -9.07 -16.93
C VAL A 161 -2.70 -7.68 -17.29
N PRO A 162 -3.94 -7.52 -17.78
CA PRO A 162 -4.47 -6.21 -18.11
C PRO A 162 -4.62 -5.33 -16.87
N GLU A 163 -4.45 -4.02 -17.04
CA GLU A 163 -4.51 -3.03 -15.95
C GLU A 163 -5.83 -3.11 -15.16
N ALA A 164 -6.94 -3.41 -15.84
CA ALA A 164 -8.25 -3.57 -15.22
C ALA A 164 -8.32 -4.68 -14.16
N TYR A 165 -7.37 -5.63 -14.18
CA TYR A 165 -7.24 -6.70 -13.20
C TYR A 165 -6.13 -6.41 -12.17
N LEU A 166 -5.06 -5.69 -12.56
CA LEU A 166 -4.00 -5.26 -11.66
C LEU A 166 -4.50 -4.20 -10.67
N ALA A 167 -5.18 -3.16 -11.14
CA ALA A 167 -5.75 -2.10 -10.31
C ALA A 167 -7.20 -2.43 -9.92
N ASN A 168 -7.41 -3.56 -9.24
CA ASN A 168 -8.75 -4.05 -8.86
C ASN A 168 -8.74 -4.66 -7.45
N SER A 169 -9.91 -5.12 -7.01
CA SER A 169 -10.10 -5.72 -5.69
C SER A 169 -9.08 -6.83 -5.41
N ALA A 170 -8.82 -7.09 -4.13
CA ALA A 170 -7.90 -8.14 -3.71
C ALA A 170 -8.33 -9.52 -4.23
N GLU A 171 -9.63 -9.76 -4.30
CA GLU A 171 -10.24 -11.00 -4.78
C GLU A 171 -9.98 -11.20 -6.28
N VAL A 172 -10.13 -10.15 -7.09
CA VAL A 172 -9.81 -10.19 -8.53
C VAL A 172 -8.34 -10.51 -8.75
N ARG A 173 -7.44 -9.78 -8.07
CA ARG A 173 -6.00 -9.99 -8.17
C ARG A 173 -5.58 -11.39 -7.72
N LEU A 174 -6.12 -11.85 -6.60
CA LEU A 174 -5.86 -13.19 -6.07
C LEU A 174 -6.33 -14.26 -7.04
N ALA A 175 -7.53 -14.11 -7.62
CA ALA A 175 -8.07 -15.06 -8.58
C ALA A 175 -7.24 -15.15 -9.87
N VAL A 176 -6.76 -14.02 -10.42
CA VAL A 176 -5.79 -14.04 -11.53
C VAL A 176 -4.51 -14.76 -11.14
N LEU A 177 -3.95 -14.42 -9.97
CA LEU A 177 -2.72 -15.06 -9.47
C LEU A 177 -2.93 -16.58 -9.30
N GLN A 178 -4.06 -17.02 -8.75
CA GLN A 178 -4.40 -18.43 -8.59
C GLN A 178 -4.42 -19.15 -9.94
N GLY A 179 -5.06 -18.58 -10.98
CA GLY A 179 -5.08 -19.20 -12.31
C GLY A 179 -3.69 -19.33 -12.94
N LEU A 180 -2.83 -18.32 -12.74
CA LEU A 180 -1.43 -18.36 -13.18
C LEU A 180 -0.61 -19.41 -12.41
N LEU A 181 -0.85 -19.54 -11.11
CA LEU A 181 -0.17 -20.53 -10.26
C LEU A 181 -0.66 -21.96 -10.51
N ASP A 182 -1.93 -22.13 -10.88
CA ASP A 182 -2.54 -23.41 -11.16
C ASP A 182 -2.19 -23.96 -12.55
N THR A 183 -1.74 -23.11 -13.46
CA THR A 183 -1.18 -23.50 -14.77
C THR A 183 0.35 -23.63 -14.68
N ASP A 184 1.05 -22.50 -14.72
CA ASP A 184 2.51 -22.39 -14.85
C ASP A 184 3.27 -22.30 -13.50
N GLY A 185 2.55 -22.39 -12.38
CA GLY A 185 3.13 -22.39 -11.04
C GLY A 185 3.01 -23.72 -10.31
N GLY A 186 3.47 -23.75 -9.06
CA GLY A 186 3.23 -24.89 -8.19
C GLY A 186 3.99 -24.85 -6.87
N PRO A 187 3.58 -25.70 -5.92
CA PRO A 187 4.31 -25.91 -4.68
C PRO A 187 5.63 -26.62 -4.95
N VAL A 188 6.72 -26.09 -4.40
CA VAL A 188 8.04 -26.73 -4.38
C VAL A 188 8.34 -27.16 -2.96
N THR A 189 8.32 -28.47 -2.75
CA THR A 189 8.52 -29.10 -1.45
C THR A 189 9.98 -29.49 -1.27
N GLN A 190 10.47 -29.37 -0.04
CA GLN A 190 11.79 -29.85 0.35
C GLN A 190 11.68 -30.45 1.76
N ALA A 191 12.32 -31.59 1.99
CA ALA A 191 12.31 -32.24 3.30
C ALA A 191 12.77 -31.26 4.40
N ARG A 192 11.97 -31.15 5.48
CA ARG A 192 12.22 -30.28 6.64
C ARG A 192 12.27 -28.76 6.34
N ARG A 193 11.62 -28.30 5.26
CA ARG A 193 11.49 -26.87 4.95
C ARG A 193 10.07 -26.52 4.56
N SER A 194 9.70 -25.25 4.73
CA SER A 194 8.41 -24.72 4.27
C SER A 194 8.30 -24.81 2.74
N CYS A 195 7.07 -24.99 2.27
CA CYS A 195 6.75 -25.13 0.86
C CYS A 195 6.76 -23.79 0.14
N ARG A 196 7.74 -23.54 -0.73
CA ARG A 196 7.71 -22.29 -1.53
C ARG A 196 6.80 -22.44 -2.74
N ILE A 197 6.22 -21.34 -3.20
CA ILE A 197 5.51 -21.31 -4.47
C ILE A 197 6.53 -20.94 -5.55
N GLN A 198 6.56 -21.67 -6.66
CA GLN A 198 7.37 -21.30 -7.81
C GLN A 198 6.48 -21.07 -9.02
N TYR A 199 6.73 -19.99 -9.75
CA TYR A 199 6.05 -19.66 -11.02
C TYR A 199 7.12 -19.39 -12.08
N THR A 200 6.89 -19.80 -13.33
CA THR A 200 7.82 -19.51 -14.42
C THR A 200 7.08 -18.94 -15.63
N THR A 201 7.65 -17.89 -16.23
CA THR A 201 7.14 -17.32 -17.47
C THR A 201 8.28 -16.92 -18.40
N THR A 202 7.99 -16.79 -19.69
CA THR A 202 8.94 -16.21 -20.67
C THR A 202 8.59 -14.78 -21.05
N SER A 203 7.46 -14.25 -20.56
CA SER A 203 7.07 -12.86 -20.77
C SER A 203 7.68 -11.99 -19.66
N PRO A 204 8.55 -11.01 -19.99
CA PRO A 204 9.06 -10.06 -19.01
C PRO A 204 7.95 -9.20 -18.42
N ARG A 205 6.92 -8.87 -19.21
CA ARG A 205 5.76 -8.09 -18.72
C ARG A 205 4.93 -8.91 -17.73
N LEU A 206 4.59 -10.16 -18.07
CA LEU A 206 3.84 -11.03 -17.15
C LEU A 206 4.62 -11.33 -15.87
N ARG A 207 5.95 -11.44 -15.96
CA ARG A 207 6.82 -11.52 -14.77
C ARG A 207 6.59 -10.32 -13.86
N ASP A 208 6.66 -9.09 -14.39
CA ASP A 208 6.47 -7.88 -13.60
C ASP A 208 5.04 -7.76 -13.06
N ASP A 209 4.04 -8.14 -13.85
CA ASP A 209 2.63 -8.20 -13.44
C ASP A 209 2.42 -9.19 -12.27
N VAL A 210 3.06 -10.37 -12.31
CA VAL A 210 3.01 -11.33 -11.18
C VAL A 210 3.75 -10.78 -9.97
N VAL A 211 4.86 -10.05 -10.15
CA VAL A 211 5.52 -9.34 -9.04
C VAL A 211 4.56 -8.35 -8.39
N PHE A 212 3.86 -7.55 -9.19
CA PHE A 212 2.85 -6.62 -8.71
C PHE A 212 1.73 -7.35 -7.95
N LEU A 213 1.13 -8.39 -8.53
CA LEU A 213 0.06 -9.16 -7.89
C LEU A 213 0.51 -9.70 -6.52
N VAL A 214 1.70 -10.32 -6.45
CA VAL A 214 2.22 -10.88 -5.19
C VAL A 214 2.44 -9.80 -4.14
N ARG A 215 3.15 -8.71 -4.48
CA ARG A 215 3.47 -7.64 -3.52
C ARG A 215 2.21 -6.92 -3.04
N SER A 216 1.28 -6.68 -3.94
CA SER A 216 0.03 -5.99 -3.67
C SER A 216 -0.93 -6.80 -2.76
N LEU A 217 -0.72 -8.13 -2.66
CA LEU A 217 -1.41 -9.05 -1.75
C LEU A 217 -0.63 -9.26 -0.42
N GLY A 218 0.43 -8.49 -0.16
CA GLY A 218 1.26 -8.63 1.05
C GLY A 218 2.33 -9.73 0.97
N GLY A 219 2.52 -10.31 -0.21
CA GLY A 219 3.56 -11.31 -0.46
C GLY A 219 4.92 -10.72 -0.81
N ILE A 220 5.89 -11.61 -0.95
CA ILE A 220 7.23 -11.31 -1.49
C ILE A 220 7.54 -12.27 -2.64
N THR A 221 8.37 -11.83 -3.57
CA THR A 221 8.82 -12.68 -4.67
C THR A 221 10.23 -12.37 -5.08
N ASN A 222 11.04 -13.40 -5.28
CA ASN A 222 12.39 -13.26 -5.82
C ASN A 222 12.41 -13.76 -7.26
N VAL A 223 12.93 -12.95 -8.15
CA VAL A 223 12.99 -13.27 -9.58
C VAL A 223 14.38 -13.75 -9.96
N ARG A 224 14.45 -14.85 -10.70
CA ARG A 224 15.68 -15.36 -11.32
C ARG A 224 15.50 -15.42 -12.82
N THR A 225 16.39 -14.78 -13.56
CA THR A 225 16.41 -14.88 -15.02
C THR A 225 17.36 -15.99 -15.43
N ARG A 226 16.84 -16.92 -16.24
CA ARG A 226 17.67 -17.80 -17.05
C ARG A 226 17.72 -17.16 -18.44
N VAL A 227 18.92 -16.92 -18.95
CA VAL A 227 19.15 -16.37 -20.30
C VAL A 227 18.96 -17.46 -21.35
N ALA A 228 18.29 -17.14 -22.46
CA ALA A 228 17.99 -18.06 -23.55
C ALA A 228 19.24 -18.38 -24.37
N ASP A 229 20.05 -17.35 -24.62
CA ASP A 229 21.30 -17.46 -25.34
C ASP A 229 22.27 -18.41 -24.62
N GLY A 230 22.97 -19.22 -25.41
CA GLY A 230 23.87 -20.27 -24.91
C GLY A 230 23.19 -21.43 -24.15
N ARG A 231 21.87 -21.41 -23.94
CA ARG A 231 21.18 -22.50 -23.22
C ARG A 231 21.11 -23.75 -24.09
N ARG A 232 21.38 -24.91 -23.47
CA ARG A 232 21.18 -26.22 -24.11
C ARG A 232 19.74 -26.30 -24.64
N PRO A 233 19.54 -26.64 -25.93
CA PRO A 233 18.20 -26.79 -26.50
C PRO A 233 17.36 -27.79 -25.71
N GLY A 234 16.08 -27.49 -25.55
CA GLY A 234 15.09 -28.47 -25.13
C GLY A 234 14.86 -29.52 -26.22
N ARG A 235 14.01 -30.51 -25.94
CA ARG A 235 13.56 -31.48 -26.94
C ARG A 235 12.07 -31.36 -27.16
N ALA A 236 11.64 -31.30 -28.42
CA ALA A 236 10.23 -31.40 -28.81
C ALA A 236 10.11 -32.42 -29.95
N LYS A 237 9.25 -33.43 -29.78
CA LYS A 237 9.09 -34.55 -30.74
C LYS A 237 10.44 -35.19 -31.12
N GLY A 238 11.35 -35.32 -30.15
CA GLY A 238 12.69 -35.87 -30.34
C GLY A 238 13.73 -34.91 -30.96
N LEU A 239 13.32 -33.73 -31.42
CA LEU A 239 14.19 -32.75 -32.07
C LEU A 239 14.68 -31.67 -31.10
N PRO A 240 15.92 -31.18 -31.23
CA PRO A 240 16.42 -30.07 -30.42
C PRO A 240 15.72 -28.76 -30.79
N VAL A 241 15.14 -28.08 -29.80
CA VAL A 241 14.49 -26.78 -29.99
C VAL A 241 15.19 -25.74 -29.12
N ARG A 242 15.75 -24.71 -29.78
CA ARG A 242 16.41 -23.60 -29.08
C ARG A 242 15.39 -22.76 -28.33
N HIS A 243 15.79 -22.27 -27.16
CA HIS A 243 15.02 -21.30 -26.41
C HIS A 243 15.06 -19.96 -27.14
N ARG A 244 13.87 -19.40 -27.42
CA ARG A 244 13.73 -18.14 -28.17
C ARG A 244 13.59 -16.91 -27.28
N ALA A 245 13.39 -17.13 -25.99
CA ALA A 245 13.17 -16.09 -24.99
C ALA A 245 13.76 -16.52 -23.65
N ASP A 246 14.13 -15.54 -22.84
CA ASP A 246 14.56 -15.74 -21.47
C ASP A 246 13.43 -16.37 -20.65
N ALA A 247 13.79 -17.07 -19.58
CA ALA A 247 12.82 -17.65 -18.67
C ALA A 247 13.01 -17.01 -17.29
N TYR A 248 11.92 -16.48 -16.74
CA TYR A 248 11.87 -15.84 -15.45
C TYR A 248 11.21 -16.78 -14.46
N THR A 249 11.97 -17.23 -13.47
CA THR A 249 11.46 -18.06 -12.37
C THR A 249 11.28 -17.19 -11.14
N LEU A 250 10.06 -17.15 -10.62
CA LEU A 250 9.66 -16.40 -9.45
C LEU A 250 9.49 -17.37 -8.28
N ASP A 251 10.23 -17.14 -7.19
CA ASP A 251 10.05 -17.84 -5.92
C ASP A 251 9.19 -16.95 -4.99
N ILE A 252 7.95 -17.36 -4.76
CA ILE A 252 6.88 -16.57 -4.12
C ILE A 252 6.62 -17.06 -2.69
N ARG A 253 6.34 -16.12 -1.78
CA ARG A 253 5.70 -16.37 -0.49
C ARG A 253 4.54 -15.40 -0.28
N LEU A 254 3.40 -15.93 0.14
CA LEU A 254 2.20 -15.15 0.45
C LEU A 254 1.92 -15.18 1.97
N PRO A 255 1.16 -14.22 2.49
CA PRO A 255 0.60 -14.29 3.84
C PRO A 255 -0.21 -15.57 4.08
N ALA A 256 -0.31 -16.02 5.33
CA ALA A 256 -0.90 -17.31 5.68
C ALA A 256 -2.40 -17.41 5.38
N ASP A 257 -3.09 -16.28 5.37
CA ASP A 257 -4.50 -16.11 5.04
C ASP A 257 -4.78 -16.07 3.52
N ILE A 258 -3.75 -16.02 2.68
CA ILE A 258 -3.88 -16.00 1.23
C ILE A 258 -3.62 -17.40 0.65
N ALA A 259 -4.68 -18.05 0.17
CA ALA A 259 -4.59 -19.36 -0.46
C ALA A 259 -4.05 -19.25 -1.91
N PRO A 260 -2.88 -19.82 -2.24
CA PRO A 260 -2.23 -19.63 -3.54
C PRO A 260 -2.82 -20.44 -4.71
N PHE A 261 -3.51 -21.55 -4.42
CA PHE A 261 -3.98 -22.50 -5.42
C PHE A 261 -5.47 -22.76 -5.23
N ARG A 262 -6.21 -22.85 -6.33
CA ARG A 262 -7.56 -23.45 -6.37
C ARG A 262 -7.48 -24.92 -6.77
N LEU A 263 -6.51 -25.29 -7.61
CA LEU A 263 -6.32 -26.68 -8.05
C LEU A 263 -6.08 -27.60 -6.85
N THR A 264 -7.00 -28.54 -6.64
CA THR A 264 -7.10 -29.38 -5.43
C THR A 264 -5.78 -30.07 -5.10
N ARG A 265 -5.12 -30.65 -6.11
CA ARG A 265 -3.83 -31.33 -5.92
C ARG A 265 -2.71 -30.39 -5.46
N LYS A 266 -2.63 -29.17 -6.02
CA LYS A 266 -1.62 -28.17 -5.64
C LYS A 266 -1.92 -27.60 -4.25
N ALA A 267 -3.18 -27.27 -3.98
CA ALA A 267 -3.64 -26.81 -2.67
C ALA A 267 -3.34 -27.84 -1.57
N GLY A 268 -3.70 -29.12 -1.80
CA GLY A 268 -3.42 -30.21 -0.87
C GLY A 268 -1.91 -30.41 -0.62
N THR A 269 -1.10 -30.33 -1.67
CA THR A 269 0.37 -30.41 -1.53
C THR A 269 0.94 -29.23 -0.72
N TYR A 270 0.44 -28.01 -0.94
CA TYR A 270 0.89 -26.83 -0.19
C TYR A 270 0.51 -26.92 1.29
N ALA A 271 -0.72 -27.33 1.58
CA ALA A 271 -1.22 -27.50 2.94
C ALA A 271 -0.47 -28.61 3.72
N ALA A 272 -0.14 -29.72 3.06
CA ALA A 272 0.60 -30.84 3.67
C ALA A 272 2.02 -30.47 4.16
N PHE A 273 2.57 -29.34 3.70
CA PHE A 273 3.89 -28.83 4.08
C PHE A 273 3.81 -27.52 4.87
N GLU A 274 2.68 -27.28 5.57
CA GLU A 274 2.44 -26.11 6.44
C GLU A 274 2.55 -24.76 5.72
N GLY A 275 2.40 -24.75 4.38
CA GLY A 275 2.52 -23.56 3.54
C GLY A 275 3.94 -23.01 3.39
N GLY A 276 4.06 -21.75 2.95
CA GLY A 276 5.33 -21.10 2.60
C GLY A 276 6.09 -20.42 3.72
N GLY A 277 5.54 -20.44 4.93
CA GLY A 277 6.05 -19.69 6.07
C GLY A 277 5.87 -18.18 5.89
N ARG A 278 6.34 -17.41 6.88
CA ARG A 278 6.17 -15.95 6.90
C ARG A 278 6.95 -15.27 5.75
N PRO A 279 6.30 -14.39 4.95
CA PRO A 279 7.03 -13.50 4.06
C PRO A 279 7.79 -12.46 4.89
N MET A 280 9.05 -12.22 4.53
CA MET A 280 9.93 -11.24 5.21
C MET A 280 10.65 -10.44 4.14
N ARG A 281 10.64 -9.11 4.26
CA ARG A 281 11.35 -8.21 3.35
C ARG A 281 12.45 -7.50 4.12
N PHE A 282 13.65 -7.51 3.57
CA PHE A 282 14.80 -6.85 4.17
C PHE A 282 15.37 -5.79 3.24
N VAL A 283 15.91 -4.72 3.81
CA VAL A 283 16.74 -3.78 3.06
C VAL A 283 17.98 -4.51 2.57
N ASP A 284 18.27 -4.40 1.28
CA ASP A 284 19.44 -5.00 0.64
C ASP A 284 20.52 -3.96 0.35
N ARG A 285 20.13 -2.85 -0.29
CA ARG A 285 21.05 -1.79 -0.73
C ARG A 285 20.43 -0.41 -0.57
N ILE A 286 21.27 0.57 -0.29
CA ILE A 286 20.96 2.00 -0.30
C ILE A 286 22.06 2.67 -1.11
N GLU A 287 21.72 3.23 -2.26
CA GLU A 287 22.67 3.74 -3.25
C GLU A 287 22.32 5.20 -3.60
N ALA A 288 23.33 6.06 -3.75
CA ALA A 288 23.11 7.44 -4.18
C ALA A 288 22.43 7.47 -5.56
N ALA A 289 21.39 8.29 -5.69
CA ALA A 289 20.53 8.39 -6.87
C ALA A 289 20.50 9.81 -7.49
N GLY A 290 21.44 10.66 -7.09
CA GLY A 290 21.55 12.05 -7.55
C GLY A 290 20.85 13.04 -6.61
N ASP A 291 20.68 14.27 -7.08
CA ASP A 291 20.00 15.34 -6.35
C ASP A 291 18.61 15.59 -6.96
N ALA A 292 17.60 15.67 -6.11
CA ALA A 292 16.26 16.05 -6.51
C ALA A 292 15.53 16.79 -5.40
N GLU A 293 14.40 17.43 -5.74
CA GLU A 293 13.43 17.91 -4.76
C GLU A 293 12.64 16.71 -4.22
N THR A 294 12.51 16.63 -2.90
CA THR A 294 11.84 15.55 -2.18
C THR A 294 10.60 16.13 -1.49
N VAL A 295 9.52 15.35 -1.43
CA VAL A 295 8.28 15.75 -0.75
C VAL A 295 7.99 14.77 0.36
N CYS A 296 7.84 15.31 1.56
CA CYS A 296 7.43 14.59 2.75
C CYS A 296 5.91 14.42 2.76
N ILE A 297 5.43 13.22 3.10
CA ILE A 297 4.01 12.90 3.20
C ILE A 297 3.69 12.55 4.66
N GLN A 298 2.57 13.07 5.15
CA GLN A 298 2.01 12.70 6.44
C GLN A 298 0.63 12.07 6.26
N VAL A 299 0.43 10.89 6.83
CA VAL A 299 -0.88 10.21 6.88
C VAL A 299 -1.44 10.18 8.30
N ALA A 300 -2.78 10.08 8.39
CA ALA A 300 -3.51 10.02 9.65
C ALA A 300 -3.48 8.63 10.34
N ALA A 301 -2.79 7.64 9.75
CA ALA A 301 -2.68 6.31 10.32
C ALA A 301 -2.06 6.36 11.73
N LYS A 302 -2.61 5.59 12.67
CA LYS A 302 -2.20 5.63 14.10
C LYS A 302 -0.74 5.25 14.30
N ASP A 303 -0.22 4.37 13.46
CA ASP A 303 1.17 3.91 13.43
C ASP A 303 2.08 4.80 12.57
N SER A 304 1.55 5.87 11.96
CA SER A 304 2.27 6.77 11.07
C SER A 304 2.93 6.08 9.86
N LEU A 305 2.45 4.89 9.48
CA LEU A 305 2.95 4.14 8.33
C LEU A 305 2.12 4.39 7.09
N TYR A 306 2.77 4.42 5.92
CA TYR A 306 2.10 4.44 4.63
C TYR A 306 2.85 3.60 3.59
N VAL A 307 2.13 3.28 2.52
CA VAL A 307 2.65 2.46 1.41
C VAL A 307 3.11 3.39 0.30
N THR A 308 4.32 3.15 -0.21
CA THR A 308 4.90 3.84 -1.37
C THR A 308 5.17 2.85 -2.52
N ASP A 309 5.98 3.25 -3.50
CA ASP A 309 6.41 2.44 -4.64
C ASP A 309 6.72 0.99 -4.25
N ASP A 310 6.38 0.06 -5.13
CA ASP A 310 6.59 -1.38 -4.95
C ASP A 310 6.02 -1.96 -3.65
N PHE A 311 5.00 -1.30 -3.10
CA PHE A 311 4.36 -1.68 -1.84
C PHE A 311 5.35 -1.71 -0.66
N LEU A 312 6.35 -0.84 -0.68
CA LEU A 312 7.21 -0.61 0.47
C LEU A 312 6.43 0.16 1.54
N VAL A 313 6.53 -0.28 2.79
CA VAL A 313 5.94 0.41 3.93
C VAL A 313 7.00 1.29 4.56
N THR A 314 6.70 2.58 4.66
CA THR A 314 7.59 3.59 5.21
C THR A 314 6.87 4.43 6.27
N HIS A 315 7.56 5.39 6.90
CA HIS A 315 7.03 6.20 7.99
C HIS A 315 6.83 7.67 7.57
N ASN A 316 5.87 8.35 8.22
CA ASN A 316 5.69 9.80 8.13
C ASN A 316 7.00 10.54 8.44
N THR A 317 7.16 11.72 7.85
CA THR A 317 8.33 12.59 8.04
C THR A 317 7.87 13.99 8.49
N LEU A 318 8.38 14.48 9.64
CA LEU A 318 8.20 15.86 10.15
C LEU A 318 9.56 16.46 10.60
N ASN A 319 10.58 16.26 9.78
CA ASN A 319 11.97 16.69 10.05
C ASN A 319 12.24 18.08 9.45
N ASP A 320 13.25 18.78 10.01
CA ASP A 320 13.76 20.09 9.56
C ASP A 320 12.71 21.19 9.38
N ALA A 321 11.70 21.23 10.25
CA ALA A 321 10.63 22.22 10.19
C ALA A 321 10.67 23.21 11.35
N PHE A 322 10.37 24.47 11.07
CA PHE A 322 9.98 25.44 12.10
C PHE A 322 8.45 25.42 12.22
N ILE A 323 7.95 24.85 13.31
CA ILE A 323 6.52 24.58 13.52
C ILE A 323 5.99 25.59 14.52
N ILE A 324 4.91 26.31 14.18
CA ILE A 324 4.22 27.22 15.10
C ILE A 324 2.85 26.64 15.41
N LEU A 325 2.54 26.44 16.68
CA LEU A 325 1.19 26.13 17.17
C LEU A 325 0.65 27.35 17.88
N ASP A 326 -0.24 28.07 17.18
CA ASP A 326 -0.94 29.25 17.68
C ASP A 326 -2.26 28.88 18.35
N GLU A 327 -2.72 29.73 19.27
CA GLU A 327 -3.93 29.54 20.08
C GLU A 327 -3.93 28.20 20.85
N ALA A 328 -2.76 27.79 21.33
CA ALA A 328 -2.54 26.49 21.96
C ALA A 328 -3.39 26.25 23.22
N GLN A 329 -3.92 27.30 23.85
CA GLN A 329 -4.84 27.19 24.98
C GLN A 329 -6.14 26.46 24.61
N ASN A 330 -6.50 26.42 23.32
CA ASN A 330 -7.69 25.74 22.79
C ASN A 330 -7.44 24.27 22.44
N THR A 331 -6.32 23.70 22.89
CA THR A 331 -6.02 22.26 22.77
C THR A 331 -6.40 21.53 24.05
N THR A 332 -6.86 20.28 23.96
CA THR A 332 -6.94 19.38 25.13
C THR A 332 -5.55 18.80 25.46
N PRO A 333 -5.32 18.24 26.67
CA PRO A 333 -4.05 17.57 27.01
C PRO A 333 -3.68 16.45 26.03
N GLU A 334 -4.67 15.71 25.53
CA GLU A 334 -4.46 14.65 24.53
C GLU A 334 -4.00 15.23 23.19
N GLN A 335 -4.57 16.36 22.76
CA GLN A 335 -4.19 17.03 21.52
C GLN A 335 -2.80 17.67 21.63
N MET A 336 -2.48 18.30 22.77
CA MET A 336 -1.15 18.82 23.06
C MET A 336 -0.09 17.71 23.03
N LYS A 337 -0.36 16.59 23.70
CA LYS A 337 0.50 15.39 23.65
C LYS A 337 0.64 14.85 22.23
N MET A 338 -0.45 14.80 21.46
CA MET A 338 -0.42 14.38 20.07
C MET A 338 0.46 15.28 19.21
N PHE A 339 0.45 16.59 19.42
CA PHE A 339 1.28 17.54 18.70
C PHE A 339 2.77 17.38 19.05
N LEU A 340 3.10 17.42 20.35
CA LEU A 340 4.48 17.37 20.83
C LEU A 340 5.21 16.09 20.43
N THR A 341 4.50 14.96 20.45
CA THR A 341 5.07 13.65 20.08
C THR A 341 5.27 13.46 18.58
N ARG A 342 4.93 14.45 17.75
CA ARG A 342 5.09 14.44 16.29
C ARG A 342 6.21 15.35 15.78
N ILE A 343 6.88 16.08 16.66
CA ILE A 343 8.04 16.91 16.28
C ILE A 343 9.17 15.96 15.85
N GLY A 344 9.60 16.05 14.60
CA GLY A 344 10.71 15.24 14.05
C GLY A 344 12.09 15.83 14.35
N PHE A 345 13.14 15.11 13.94
CA PHE A 345 14.53 15.53 14.16
C PHE A 345 14.86 16.83 13.39
N GLY A 346 15.73 17.67 13.97
CA GLY A 346 16.11 18.96 13.39
C GLY A 346 15.01 20.04 13.42
N SER A 347 13.81 19.69 13.87
CA SER A 347 12.67 20.62 13.93
C SER A 347 12.68 21.45 15.21
N LYS A 348 12.23 22.71 15.10
CA LYS A 348 11.97 23.59 16.24
C LYS A 348 10.49 23.90 16.27
N ALA A 349 9.82 23.59 17.38
CA ALA A 349 8.45 23.98 17.60
C ALA A 349 8.38 25.20 18.53
N VAL A 350 7.53 26.16 18.19
CA VAL A 350 7.11 27.27 19.05
C VAL A 350 5.62 27.10 19.30
N ILE A 351 5.25 26.99 20.57
CA ILE A 351 3.86 26.88 21.00
C ILE A 351 3.50 28.18 21.71
N ASN A 352 2.48 28.87 21.23
CA ASN A 352 2.01 30.12 21.82
C ASN A 352 0.51 30.05 22.12
N GLY A 353 0.09 30.82 23.13
CA GLY A 353 -1.30 30.92 23.53
C GLY A 353 -1.44 31.73 24.82
N ASP A 354 -2.67 32.11 25.15
CA ASP A 354 -3.01 32.80 26.40
C ASP A 354 -3.81 31.85 27.30
N ALA A 355 -3.18 31.34 28.36
CA ALA A 355 -3.82 30.40 29.29
C ALA A 355 -5.07 30.96 30.00
N THR A 356 -5.31 32.28 29.94
CA THR A 356 -6.51 32.92 30.51
C THR A 356 -7.71 32.96 29.56
N GLN A 357 -7.49 32.73 28.25
CA GLN A 357 -8.51 32.83 27.19
C GLN A 357 -8.83 31.46 26.57
N VAL A 358 -9.27 30.52 27.41
CA VAL A 358 -9.57 29.15 27.00
C VAL A 358 -10.99 29.05 26.45
N ASP A 359 -11.12 28.68 25.17
CA ASP A 359 -12.39 28.45 24.47
C ASP A 359 -12.74 26.95 24.35
N LEU A 360 -12.49 26.20 25.42
CA LEU A 360 -12.85 24.77 25.51
C LEU A 360 -14.22 24.57 26.15
N GLY A 361 -14.84 23.42 25.88
CA GLY A 361 -16.13 23.07 26.49
C GLY A 361 -16.07 23.08 28.02
N THR A 362 -17.18 23.45 28.68
CA THR A 362 -17.24 23.63 30.14
C THR A 362 -16.72 22.40 30.88
N GLY A 363 -15.63 22.56 31.65
CA GLY A 363 -15.00 21.49 32.43
C GLY A 363 -13.85 20.74 31.74
N GLN A 364 -13.49 21.10 30.49
CA GLN A 364 -12.28 20.59 29.85
C GLN A 364 -11.04 21.39 30.28
N ALA A 365 -9.98 20.69 30.67
CA ALA A 365 -8.68 21.31 30.95
C ALA A 365 -7.99 21.69 29.63
N SER A 366 -7.28 22.82 29.62
CA SER A 366 -6.42 23.21 28.51
C SER A 366 -5.11 22.46 28.54
N GLY A 367 -4.70 21.89 27.40
CA GLY A 367 -3.40 21.25 27.23
C GLY A 367 -2.24 22.20 27.53
N LEU A 368 -2.36 23.48 27.14
CA LEU A 368 -1.36 24.51 27.44
C LEU A 368 -1.20 24.77 28.95
N ALA A 369 -2.29 24.67 29.72
CA ALA A 369 -2.23 24.92 31.16
C ALA A 369 -1.56 23.78 31.95
N VAL A 370 -1.60 22.54 31.44
CA VAL A 370 -1.03 21.37 32.13
C VAL A 370 0.38 21.02 31.62
N VAL A 371 0.72 21.40 30.38
CA VAL A 371 1.97 20.99 29.74
C VAL A 371 3.22 21.45 30.49
N GLU A 372 3.17 22.63 31.12
CA GLU A 372 4.30 23.18 31.86
C GLU A 372 4.70 22.29 33.03
N GLY A 373 3.75 21.83 33.85
CA GLY A 373 4.04 20.89 34.95
C GLY A 373 4.34 19.45 34.52
N ILE A 374 4.25 19.14 33.23
CA ILE A 374 4.57 17.82 32.67
C ILE A 374 5.97 17.78 32.06
N LEU A 375 6.47 18.92 31.56
CA LEU A 375 7.70 18.99 30.75
C LEU A 375 8.76 19.92 31.36
N ASP A 376 8.59 20.36 32.60
CA ASP A 376 9.51 21.28 33.29
C ASP A 376 10.91 20.68 33.53
N ASP A 377 11.04 19.36 33.52
CA ASP A 377 12.28 18.61 33.73
C ASP A 377 13.03 18.23 32.45
N ILE A 378 12.59 18.70 31.28
CA ILE A 378 13.20 18.38 29.98
C ILE A 378 14.13 19.50 29.52
N ASP A 379 15.44 19.23 29.51
CA ASP A 379 16.51 20.20 29.22
C ASP A 379 16.36 20.99 27.88
N ASP A 380 15.76 20.38 26.86
CA ASP A 380 15.60 20.97 25.51
C ASP A 380 14.29 21.79 25.34
N ILE A 381 13.50 21.96 26.41
CA ILE A 381 12.23 22.70 26.40
C ILE A 381 12.37 23.96 27.25
N ALA A 382 11.96 25.10 26.70
CA ALA A 382 11.98 26.38 27.40
C ALA A 382 10.58 26.98 27.50
N PHE A 383 10.20 27.40 28.70
CA PHE A 383 8.96 28.13 28.95
C PHE A 383 9.25 29.63 29.07
N CYS A 384 8.58 30.44 28.23
CA CYS A 384 8.73 31.88 28.19
C CYS A 384 7.42 32.56 28.58
N HIS A 385 7.37 33.14 29.78
CA HIS A 385 6.20 33.85 30.31
C HIS A 385 6.27 35.33 29.96
N LEU A 386 5.33 35.78 29.12
CA LEU A 386 5.21 37.17 28.71
C LEU A 386 4.12 37.86 29.54
N GLY A 387 4.44 39.05 30.07
CA GLY A 387 3.50 39.86 30.84
C GLY A 387 2.92 41.02 30.04
N GLY A 388 2.07 41.82 30.68
CA GLY A 388 1.43 42.97 30.02
C GLY A 388 2.41 44.04 29.48
N ARG A 389 3.66 44.07 29.98
CA ARG A 389 4.71 44.98 29.48
C ARG A 389 5.31 44.52 28.15
N ASP A 390 5.18 43.24 27.82
CA ASP A 390 5.68 42.64 26.58
C ASP A 390 4.66 42.73 25.44
N VAL A 391 3.43 43.13 25.76
CA VAL A 391 2.32 43.27 24.80
C VAL A 391 2.46 44.59 24.04
N VAL A 392 3.15 44.55 22.91
CA VAL A 392 3.26 45.67 21.98
C VAL A 392 2.10 45.64 20.99
N ARG A 393 1.11 46.52 21.18
CA ARG A 393 -0.02 46.69 20.25
C ARG A 393 0.17 47.97 19.45
N HIS A 394 -0.19 47.93 18.17
CA HIS A 394 -0.23 49.13 17.35
C HIS A 394 -1.21 50.15 17.95
N LYS A 395 -0.91 51.45 17.86
CA LYS A 395 -1.72 52.54 18.43
C LYS A 395 -3.21 52.43 18.07
N ILE A 396 -3.51 52.07 16.82
CA ILE A 396 -4.89 51.85 16.33
C ILE A 396 -5.58 50.69 17.08
N VAL A 397 -4.87 49.60 17.39
CA VAL A 397 -5.47 48.46 18.12
C VAL A 397 -5.79 48.86 19.55
N GLN A 398 -4.96 49.68 20.20
CA GLN A 398 -5.28 50.27 21.50
C GLN A 398 -6.51 51.16 21.42
N GLU A 399 -6.57 52.07 20.44
CA GLU A 399 -7.72 52.95 20.20
C GLU A 399 -9.02 52.16 19.94
N ILE A 400 -8.94 51.03 19.25
CA ILE A 400 -10.06 50.10 19.01
C ILE A 400 -10.49 49.41 20.31
N VAL A 401 -9.55 48.85 21.07
CA VAL A 401 -9.86 48.19 22.36
C VAL A 401 -10.53 49.19 23.30
N GLU A 402 -9.97 50.40 23.44
CA GLU A 402 -10.58 51.45 24.24
C GLU A 402 -11.96 51.87 23.72
N ALA A 403 -12.20 51.86 22.42
CA ALA A 403 -13.51 52.14 21.85
C ALA A 403 -14.54 51.04 22.21
N TYR A 404 -14.13 49.78 22.19
CA TYR A 404 -14.96 48.64 22.62
C TYR A 404 -15.20 48.67 24.13
N ASP A 405 -14.20 48.99 24.95
CA ASP A 405 -14.35 49.14 26.41
C ASP A 405 -15.33 50.27 26.75
N ARG A 406 -15.22 51.43 26.09
CA ARG A 406 -16.18 52.54 26.22
C ARG A 406 -17.59 52.13 25.80
N PHE A 407 -17.73 51.29 24.77
CA PHE A 407 -19.03 50.78 24.32
C PHE A 407 -19.62 49.76 25.30
N GLY A 408 -18.81 48.83 25.80
CA GLY A 408 -19.19 47.85 26.81
C GLY A 408 -19.68 48.52 28.09
N GLN A 409 -18.90 49.47 28.63
CA GLN A 409 -19.29 50.25 29.81
C GLN A 409 -20.60 51.02 29.61
N ARG A 410 -20.84 51.56 28.41
CA ARG A 410 -22.11 52.23 28.06
C ARG A 410 -23.29 51.25 27.99
N ARG A 411 -23.08 50.03 27.48
CA ARG A 411 -24.12 48.97 27.48
C ARG A 411 -24.44 48.50 28.89
N THR A 412 -23.43 48.22 29.71
CA THR A 412 -23.64 47.78 31.09
C THR A 412 -24.31 48.87 31.94
N ALA A 413 -23.95 50.15 31.73
CA ALA A 413 -24.62 51.28 32.37
C ALA A 413 -26.07 51.49 31.87
N ALA A 414 -26.34 51.28 30.58
CA ALA A 414 -27.69 51.37 30.01
C ALA A 414 -28.59 50.21 30.46
N GLU A 415 -28.08 48.98 30.53
CA GLU A 415 -28.78 47.80 31.05
C GLU A 415 -29.08 47.95 32.55
N THR A 416 -28.18 48.53 33.33
CA THR A 416 -28.41 48.84 34.76
C THR A 416 -29.51 49.89 34.94
N GLN A 417 -29.60 50.89 34.05
CA GLN A 417 -30.64 51.93 34.09
C GLN A 417 -32.02 51.48 33.58
N THR A 418 -32.12 50.41 32.78
CA THR A 418 -33.43 49.94 32.29
C THR A 418 -34.16 49.03 33.28
N THR A 419 -33.44 48.42 34.24
CA THR A 419 -34.03 47.60 35.31
C THR A 419 -34.63 48.39 36.48
N ASP A 420 -34.36 49.70 36.59
CA ASP A 420 -34.79 50.54 37.72
C ASP A 420 -36.00 51.45 37.41
N ALA A 421 -36.56 51.36 36.20
CA ALA A 421 -37.79 52.05 35.82
C ALA A 421 -39.01 51.12 36.00
N GLY A 422 -39.56 51.11 37.20
CA GLY A 422 -40.87 50.48 37.52
C GLY A 422 -42.03 51.06 36.67
N PRO A 423 -43.14 50.32 36.52
CA PRO A 423 -44.22 50.70 35.62
C PRO A 423 -44.93 51.98 36.12
N PRO A 424 -45.41 52.84 35.22
CA PRO A 424 -46.05 54.09 35.63
C PRO A 424 -47.44 53.82 36.22
N THR A 425 -47.65 54.35 37.42
CA THR A 425 -48.95 54.45 38.09
C THR A 425 -49.86 55.41 37.32
N THR A 426 -50.97 54.91 36.79
CA THR A 426 -52.12 55.72 36.34
C THR A 426 -53.17 55.75 37.45
N ASP A 427 -53.28 56.88 38.14
CA ASP A 427 -54.42 57.24 38.97
C ASP A 427 -55.38 58.15 38.17
N ALA A 428 -56.62 57.63 38.07
CA ALA A 428 -57.94 58.25 38.20
C ALA A 428 -58.30 59.59 37.47
N GLU A 429 -59.42 59.60 36.73
CA GLU A 429 -60.73 60.07 37.22
C GLU A 429 -61.75 60.25 36.08
N SER A 430 -63.03 59.97 36.43
CA SER A 430 -64.31 60.30 35.75
C SER A 430 -64.88 59.34 34.71
#